data_AF-A0A0Q5TKF2-F1
#
_entry.id   AF-A0A0Q5TKF2-F1
#
_cell.length_a   1.000
_cell.length_b   1.000
_cell.length_c   1.000
_cell.angle_alpha   90.00
_cell.angle_beta   90.00
_cell.angle_gamma   90.00
#
_symmetry.space_group_name_H-M   'P 1'
#
loop_
_entity.id
_entity.type
_entity.pdbx_description
1 polymer ?
#
loop_
_entity_poly.entity_id
_entity_poly.type
_entity_poly.pdbx_seq_one_letter_code
_entity_poly.pdbx_strand_id
1 'polypeptide(L)'
;MSKKEEYSQQVRLLVRLLPIIDKEACFALKGGTAINLFYRPFPRLSVDIDLLYLPSEDRETSITNIKAAFARIITDIKETIKGARVQNTTDYNICRSFGLVNLVRNPVVSFPRNRWSV
;
A
#
# COMPACT_ATOMS: atom_id res chain seq x y z
N MET A 1 -8.35 12.20 -19.17
CA MET A 1 -8.76 12.43 -17.77
C MET A 1 -7.91 13.55 -17.21
N SER A 2 -8.47 14.39 -16.35
CA SER A 2 -7.69 15.41 -15.64
C SER A 2 -6.87 14.76 -14.52
N LYS A 3 -5.72 15.35 -14.13
CA LYS A 3 -4.91 14.85 -13.00
C LYS A 3 -5.71 14.72 -11.70
N LYS A 4 -6.74 15.57 -11.52
CA LYS A 4 -7.63 15.54 -10.36
C LYS A 4 -8.56 14.31 -10.39
N GLU A 5 -9.02 13.90 -11.56
CA GLU A 5 -9.83 12.68 -11.74
C GLU A 5 -9.00 11.43 -11.46
N GLU A 6 -7.76 11.36 -11.98
CA GLU A 6 -6.84 10.25 -11.73
C GLU A 6 -6.56 10.09 -10.23
N TYR A 7 -6.20 11.19 -9.56
CA TYR A 7 -5.99 11.19 -8.12
C TYR A 7 -7.24 10.76 -7.34
N SER A 8 -8.41 11.26 -7.72
CA SER A 8 -9.67 10.89 -7.07
C SER A 8 -9.99 9.40 -7.22
N GLN A 9 -9.65 8.79 -8.36
CA GLN A 9 -9.81 7.35 -8.56
C GLN A 9 -8.84 6.54 -7.70
N GLN A 10 -7.60 6.99 -7.55
CA GLN A 10 -6.61 6.36 -6.68
C GLN A 10 -7.04 6.42 -5.21
N VAL A 11 -7.51 7.58 -4.72
CA VAL A 11 -8.02 7.73 -3.35
C VAL A 11 -9.25 6.84 -3.12
N ARG A 12 -10.15 6.71 -4.10
CA ARG A 12 -11.30 5.79 -4.00
C ARG A 12 -10.85 4.33 -3.88
N LEU A 13 -9.82 3.92 -4.63
CA LEU A 13 -9.26 2.58 -4.50
C LEU A 13 -8.64 2.40 -3.10
N LEU A 14 -7.87 3.38 -2.63
CA LEU A 14 -7.24 3.38 -1.31
C LEU A 14 -8.26 3.17 -0.20
N VAL A 15 -9.33 3.97 -0.16
CA VAL A 15 -10.39 3.87 0.86
C VAL A 15 -11.06 2.50 0.85
N ARG A 16 -11.18 1.85 -0.32
CA ARG A 16 -11.71 0.48 -0.43
C ARG A 16 -10.75 -0.59 0.08
N LEU A 17 -9.43 -0.33 0.07
CA LEU A 17 -8.42 -1.27 0.56
C LEU A 17 -8.29 -1.24 2.08
N LEU A 18 -8.49 -0.07 2.72
CA LEU A 18 -8.37 0.08 4.17
C LEU A 18 -9.12 -0.99 4.98
N PRO A 19 -10.43 -1.28 4.75
CA PRO A 19 -11.13 -2.30 5.53
C PRO A 19 -10.65 -3.73 5.25
N ILE A 20 -9.96 -3.97 4.12
CA ILE A 20 -9.36 -5.27 3.83
C ILE A 20 -8.07 -5.43 4.63
N ILE A 21 -7.25 -4.38 4.66
CA ILE A 21 -6.00 -4.34 5.41
C ILE A 21 -6.26 -4.40 6.93
N ASP A 22 -7.31 -3.74 7.40
CA ASP A 22 -7.71 -3.69 8.83
C ASP A 22 -8.01 -5.06 9.43
N LYS A 23 -8.32 -6.07 8.60
CA LYS A 23 -8.47 -7.47 9.05
C LYS A 23 -7.16 -8.07 9.57
N GLU A 24 -6.03 -7.58 9.10
CA GLU A 24 -4.70 -8.04 9.51
C GLU A 24 -4.19 -7.23 10.71
N ALA A 25 -4.58 -7.64 11.91
CA ALA A 25 -4.21 -6.99 13.18
C ALA A 25 -2.68 -6.93 13.44
N CYS A 26 -1.87 -7.66 12.67
CA CYS A 26 -0.42 -7.60 12.74
C CYS A 26 0.18 -6.34 12.10
N PHE A 27 -0.63 -5.51 11.44
CA PHE A 27 -0.19 -4.27 10.82
C PHE A 27 -0.82 -3.02 11.46
N ALA A 28 -0.01 -1.98 11.62
CA ALA A 28 -0.50 -0.62 11.85
C ALA A 28 -0.32 0.24 10.60
N LEU A 29 -1.33 1.05 10.29
CA LEU A 29 -1.27 2.06 9.24
C LEU A 29 -0.41 3.25 9.72
N LYS A 30 0.54 3.67 8.89
CA LYS A 30 1.43 4.81 9.17
C LYS A 30 1.61 5.71 7.94
N GLY A 31 2.49 6.69 8.07
CA GLY A 31 3.02 7.44 6.94
C GLY A 31 2.19 8.65 6.53
N GLY A 32 2.54 9.20 5.38
CA GLY A 32 2.01 10.48 4.94
C GLY A 32 0.53 10.42 4.56
N THR A 33 0.10 9.29 4.00
CA THR A 33 -1.27 9.05 3.60
C THR A 33 -2.21 8.85 4.78
N ALA A 34 -1.77 8.19 5.85
CA ALA A 34 -2.57 8.06 7.08
C ALA A 34 -2.94 9.44 7.65
N ILE A 35 -1.97 10.36 7.68
CA ILE A 35 -2.20 11.75 8.11
C ILE A 35 -3.20 12.45 7.19
N ASN A 36 -3.13 12.24 5.88
CA ASN A 36 -4.08 12.82 4.92
C ASN A 36 -5.50 12.29 5.05
N LEU A 37 -5.66 11.04 5.50
CA LEU A 37 -6.97 10.39 5.60
C LEU A 37 -7.65 10.68 6.94
N PHE A 38 -6.88 10.71 8.02
CA PHE A 38 -7.43 10.73 9.39
C PHE A 38 -7.18 12.04 10.15
N TYR A 39 -6.26 12.90 9.72
CA TYR A 39 -5.86 14.07 10.51
C TYR A 39 -5.90 15.42 9.78
N ARG A 40 -5.58 15.48 8.48
CA ARG A 40 -5.54 16.72 7.69
C ARG A 40 -6.46 16.63 6.47
N PRO A 41 -7.06 17.74 6.00
CA PRO A 41 -7.94 17.74 4.81
C PRO A 41 -7.14 17.64 3.50
N PHE A 42 -6.52 16.47 3.23
CA PHE A 42 -5.75 16.17 2.02
C PHE A 42 -4.84 17.30 1.49
N PRO A 43 -3.92 17.85 2.30
CA PRO A 43 -3.08 18.99 1.89
C PRO A 43 -2.02 18.64 0.82
N ARG A 44 -1.86 17.36 0.49
CA ARG A 44 -0.86 16.84 -0.47
C ARG A 44 -1.43 15.63 -1.21
N LEU A 45 -0.97 15.44 -2.45
CA LEU A 45 -1.29 14.26 -3.26
C LEU A 45 -0.44 13.09 -2.79
N SER A 46 -1.01 12.14 -2.04
CA SER A 46 -0.33 10.93 -1.57
C SER A 46 -1.33 9.79 -1.49
N VAL A 47 -1.00 8.67 -2.12
CA VAL A 47 -1.89 7.50 -2.30
C VAL A 47 -1.23 6.18 -1.92
N ASP A 48 -0.06 6.23 -1.29
CA ASP A 48 0.68 5.05 -0.85
C ASP A 48 0.19 4.61 0.54
N ILE A 49 0.00 3.31 0.76
CA ILE A 49 -0.32 2.77 2.08
C ILE A 49 0.96 2.22 2.70
N ASP A 50 1.42 2.86 3.77
CA ASP A 50 2.56 2.38 4.56
C ASP A 50 2.06 1.56 5.75
N LEU A 51 2.52 0.30 5.84
CA LEU A 51 2.21 -0.60 6.96
C LEU A 51 3.43 -0.86 7.83
N LEU A 52 3.20 -0.94 9.14
CA LEU A 52 4.18 -1.33 10.15
C LEU A 52 3.78 -2.67 10.76
N TYR A 53 4.67 -3.67 10.70
CA TYR A 53 4.47 -4.94 11.40
C TYR A 53 4.64 -4.73 12.91
N LEU A 54 3.67 -5.19 13.69
CA LEU A 54 3.57 -4.96 15.13
C LEU A 54 4.21 -6.05 16.00
N PRO A 55 4.07 -7.35 15.69
CA PRO A 55 4.65 -8.40 16.53
C PRO A 55 6.17 -8.27 16.62
N SER A 56 6.67 -8.38 17.85
CA SER A 56 8.11 -8.38 18.13
C SER A 56 8.62 -9.82 18.15
N GLU A 57 9.03 -10.30 16.99
CA GLU A 57 9.52 -11.66 16.77
C GLU A 57 10.93 -11.61 16.17
N ASP A 58 11.60 -12.76 16.04
CA ASP A 58 12.84 -12.80 15.27
C ASP A 58 12.58 -12.45 13.79
N ARG A 59 13.67 -12.14 13.11
CA ARG A 59 13.64 -11.63 11.74
C ARG A 59 13.00 -12.62 10.76
N GLU A 60 13.33 -13.90 10.85
CA GLU A 60 12.87 -14.91 9.89
C GLU A 60 11.39 -15.18 10.07
N THR A 61 10.95 -15.28 11.33
CA THR A 61 9.53 -15.41 11.69
C THR A 61 8.72 -14.20 11.25
N SER A 62 9.21 -12.99 11.53
CA SER A 62 8.56 -11.74 11.11
C SER A 62 8.37 -11.69 9.59
N ILE A 63 9.40 -12.02 8.80
CA ILE A 63 9.33 -12.02 7.33
C ILE A 63 8.29 -13.03 6.83
N THR A 64 8.26 -14.22 7.43
CA THR A 64 7.32 -15.28 7.05
C THR A 64 5.88 -14.86 7.33
N ASN A 65 5.63 -14.30 8.52
CA ASN A 65 4.31 -13.81 8.93
C ASN A 65 3.84 -12.63 8.08
N ILE A 66 4.73 -11.69 7.76
CA ILE A 66 4.44 -10.57 6.85
C ILE A 66 4.03 -11.09 5.47
N LYS A 67 4.78 -12.05 4.90
CA LYS A 67 4.44 -12.65 3.59
C LYS A 67 3.09 -13.34 3.62
N ALA A 68 2.80 -14.09 4.68
CA ALA A 68 1.52 -14.77 4.85
C ALA A 68 0.35 -13.79 4.95
N ALA A 69 0.51 -12.71 5.72
CA ALA A 69 -0.50 -11.66 5.85
C ALA A 69 -0.74 -10.93 4.51
N PHE A 70 0.32 -10.60 3.77
CA PHE A 70 0.17 -10.03 2.43
C PHE A 70 -0.54 -11.00 1.47
N ALA A 71 -0.26 -12.30 1.53
CA ALA A 71 -0.95 -13.28 0.70
C ALA A 71 -2.47 -13.28 0.97
N ARG A 72 -2.89 -13.21 2.24
CA ARG A 72 -4.30 -13.09 2.63
C ARG A 72 -4.93 -11.80 2.11
N ILE A 73 -4.28 -10.65 2.32
CA ILE A 73 -4.73 -9.35 1.78
C ILE A 73 -4.94 -9.43 0.26
N ILE A 74 -4.01 -10.02 -0.47
CA ILE A 74 -4.11 -10.14 -1.94
C ILE A 74 -5.32 -10.98 -2.35
N THR A 75 -5.57 -12.09 -1.65
CA THR A 75 -6.77 -12.93 -1.88
C THR A 75 -8.04 -12.13 -1.63
N ASP A 76 -8.15 -11.47 -0.48
CA ASP A 76 -9.31 -10.66 -0.12
C ASP A 76 -9.58 -9.51 -1.10
N ILE A 77 -8.51 -8.86 -1.61
CA ILE A 77 -8.63 -7.82 -2.64
C ILE A 77 -9.24 -8.38 -3.92
N LYS A 78 -8.77 -9.55 -4.37
CA LYS A 78 -9.27 -10.18 -5.61
C LYS A 78 -10.74 -10.58 -5.48
N GLU A 79 -11.15 -11.04 -4.30
CA GLU A 79 -12.54 -11.44 -4.02
C GLU A 79 -13.47 -10.23 -3.86
N THR A 80 -13.02 -9.20 -3.13
CA THR A 80 -13.84 -8.03 -2.77
C THR A 80 -13.91 -7.02 -3.91
N ILE A 81 -12.80 -6.76 -4.59
CA ILE A 81 -12.68 -5.73 -5.63
C ILE A 81 -12.58 -6.41 -7.00
N LYS A 82 -13.73 -6.74 -7.58
CA LYS A 82 -13.81 -7.37 -8.90
C LYS A 82 -13.04 -6.55 -9.96
N GLY A 83 -12.16 -7.24 -10.69
CA GLY A 83 -11.31 -6.61 -11.72
C GLY A 83 -10.16 -5.76 -11.17
N ALA A 84 -9.81 -5.89 -9.89
CA ALA A 84 -8.54 -5.42 -9.35
C ALA A 84 -7.38 -6.24 -9.95
N ARG A 85 -6.29 -5.55 -10.26
CA ARG A 85 -5.03 -6.17 -10.67
C ARG A 85 -4.04 -5.96 -9.55
N VAL A 86 -3.46 -7.05 -9.07
CA VAL A 86 -2.46 -7.04 -8.01
C VAL A 86 -1.13 -7.42 -8.63
N GLN A 87 -0.11 -6.59 -8.43
CA GLN A 87 1.27 -6.92 -8.79
C GLN A 87 2.06 -7.18 -7.51
N ASN A 88 2.67 -8.37 -7.41
CA ASN A 88 3.54 -8.70 -6.30
C ASN A 88 5.00 -8.49 -6.73
N THR A 89 5.76 -7.73 -5.95
CA THR A 89 7.18 -7.42 -6.23
C THR A 89 8.05 -7.91 -5.07
N THR A 90 7.85 -9.15 -4.64
CA THR A 90 8.52 -9.72 -3.45
C THR A 90 9.97 -10.15 -3.66
N ASP A 91 10.58 -9.87 -4.82
CA ASP A 91 11.95 -10.31 -5.14
C ASP A 91 13.07 -9.37 -4.68
N TYR A 92 12.78 -8.35 -3.87
CA TYR A 92 13.82 -7.50 -3.28
C TYR A 92 13.76 -7.53 -1.75
N ASN A 93 14.81 -8.09 -1.15
CA ASN A 93 15.34 -7.80 0.19
C ASN A 93 14.34 -7.12 1.15
N ILE A 94 13.61 -7.92 1.93
CA ILE A 94 12.73 -7.46 3.02
C ILE A 94 13.53 -6.77 4.17
N CYS A 95 14.84 -6.50 3.98
CA CYS A 95 15.64 -5.55 4.74
C CYS A 95 16.01 -4.33 3.89
N ARG A 96 15.14 -3.31 3.87
CA ARG A 96 15.46 -1.87 3.78
C ARG A 96 14.18 -1.14 3.36
N SER A 97 13.32 -0.90 4.35
CA SER A 97 12.25 0.12 4.31
C SER A 97 11.15 -0.05 3.24
N PHE A 98 9.90 0.07 3.67
CA PHE A 98 8.70 0.23 2.82
C PHE A 98 8.22 -1.01 2.04
N GLY A 99 7.24 -1.72 2.62
CA GLY A 99 6.36 -2.59 1.86
C GLY A 99 5.34 -1.76 1.09
N LEU A 100 5.67 -1.37 -0.14
CA LEU A 100 4.73 -0.74 -1.08
C LEU A 100 3.94 -1.85 -1.81
N VAL A 101 2.63 -1.95 -1.54
CA VAL A 101 1.72 -2.72 -2.40
C VAL A 101 1.31 -1.81 -3.56
N ASN A 102 1.93 -1.97 -4.71
CA ASN A 102 1.56 -1.24 -5.93
C ASN A 102 0.37 -1.94 -6.62
N LEU A 103 -0.84 -1.42 -6.41
CA LEU A 103 -2.04 -1.83 -7.15
C LEU A 103 -2.13 -1.03 -8.45
N VAL A 104 -1.44 -1.52 -9.49
CA VAL A 104 -1.40 -0.88 -10.81
C VAL A 104 -2.70 -1.14 -11.58
N ARG A 105 -3.35 -0.06 -12.07
CA ARG A 105 -4.07 -0.10 -13.34
C ARG A 105 -3.24 0.66 -14.40
N ASN A 106 -2.89 -0.06 -15.46
CA ASN A 106 -2.27 0.43 -16.70
C ASN A 106 -3.10 1.59 -17.34
N PRO A 107 -2.51 2.48 -18.16
CA PRO A 107 -1.18 2.38 -18.77
C PRO A 107 -0.07 2.97 -17.90
N VAL A 108 1.05 2.25 -17.85
CA VAL A 108 2.35 2.61 -17.29
C VAL A 108 2.69 4.06 -17.64
N VAL A 109 2.78 4.90 -16.62
CA VAL A 109 3.62 6.09 -16.65
C VAL A 109 4.67 5.91 -15.56
N SER A 110 5.80 5.33 -15.94
CA SER A 110 7.01 5.35 -15.14
C SER A 110 7.57 6.77 -15.18
N PHE A 111 7.59 7.44 -14.02
CA PHE A 111 8.41 8.64 -13.85
C PHE A 111 9.82 8.19 -13.45
N PRO A 112 10.89 8.74 -14.08
CA PRO A 112 12.25 8.46 -13.65
C PRO A 112 12.44 8.90 -12.19
N ARG A 113 13.02 8.02 -11.37
CA ARG A 113 13.44 8.29 -9.98
C ARG A 113 14.63 9.25 -9.95
N ASN A 114 14.45 10.47 -10.42
CA ASN A 114 15.47 11.49 -10.29
C ASN A 114 14.85 12.68 -9.58
N ARG A 115 15.36 12.95 -8.36
CA ARG A 115 15.18 14.15 -7.52
C ARG A 115 14.35 13.94 -6.25
N TRP A 116 15.01 13.36 -5.25
CA TRP A 116 14.89 13.82 -3.86
C TRP A 116 16.30 14.18 -3.39
N SER A 117 16.69 15.42 -3.69
CA SER A 117 17.75 16.13 -2.99
C SER A 117 17.05 17.19 -2.18
N VAL A 118 16.98 16.97 -0.87
CA VAL A 118 16.96 17.98 0.19
C VAL A 118 17.68 17.36 1.38
#